data_AF-A0A0U5C4D5-F1
#
_entry.id   AF-A0A0U5C4D5-F1
#
_cell.length_a   1.000
_cell.length_b   1.000
_cell.length_c   1.000
_cell.angle_alpha   90.00
_cell.angle_beta   90.00
_cell.angle_gamma   90.00
#
_symmetry.space_group_name_H-M   'P 1'
#
loop_
_entity.id
_entity.type
_entity.pdbx_description
1 polymer ?
#
loop_
_entity_poly.entity_id
_entity_poly.type
_entity_poly.pdbx_seq_one_letter_code
_entity_poly.pdbx_strand_id
1 'polypeptide(L)'
;MGQDSKILSAWGRIFGWLRWISVFQYVRMIPLFKGSYGFVEAWVIGNLIASMTSYGLALYNKSVPSLAIYFIMAYGFIRVFEVTVYQVNVLLFDPYQTENYAVKSYRRLVILLLHNYVEVIIWFAAAYVWLANLGKAVIPLEAMTTPFGTFMYSFLTMVGFGSNSINTDMLKNITIWHSVLVVQAIIGLFMTLICLARFVSLLPAPDTMNPQEQKAEAKELQQELALVNEQLAEVREIICEIKEKQQREEQGELIRI
;
A
#
# COMPACT_ATOMS: atom_id res chain seq x y z
N MET A 1 17.34 14.87 -11.20
CA MET A 1 18.18 13.64 -11.27
C MET A 1 19.24 13.68 -10.17
N GLY A 2 18.83 13.46 -8.92
CA GLY A 2 19.70 13.46 -7.75
C GLY A 2 20.14 12.04 -7.38
N GLN A 3 21.27 11.91 -6.71
CA GLN A 3 21.85 10.68 -6.18
C GLN A 3 21.01 10.07 -5.04
N ASP A 4 19.72 9.83 -5.27
CA ASP A 4 18.84 9.34 -4.22
C ASP A 4 19.04 7.83 -4.06
N SER A 5 19.99 7.53 -3.18
CA SER A 5 20.25 6.27 -2.50
C SER A 5 20.25 5.01 -3.39
N LYS A 6 21.45 4.46 -3.60
CA LYS A 6 21.65 3.12 -4.20
C LYS A 6 20.76 2.04 -3.54
N ILE A 7 20.40 2.23 -2.27
CA ILE A 7 19.49 1.37 -1.52
C ILE A 7 18.06 1.50 -2.06
N LEU A 8 17.54 2.73 -2.24
CA LEU A 8 16.19 2.97 -2.74
C LEU A 8 16.00 2.45 -4.17
N SER A 9 17.01 2.64 -5.04
CA SER A 9 17.00 2.09 -6.40
C SER A 9 17.12 0.56 -6.45
N ALA A 10 17.92 -0.05 -5.56
CA ALA A 10 18.00 -1.51 -5.45
C ALA A 10 16.68 -2.12 -4.99
N TRP A 11 16.08 -1.59 -3.91
CA TRP A 11 14.79 -2.06 -3.42
C TRP A 11 13.65 -1.76 -4.38
N GLY A 12 13.66 -0.61 -5.06
CA GLY A 12 12.69 -0.29 -6.11
C GLY A 12 12.73 -1.27 -7.26
N ARG A 13 13.92 -1.80 -7.62
CA ARG A 13 14.07 -2.84 -8.65
C ARG A 13 13.55 -4.19 -8.16
N ILE A 14 13.83 -4.56 -6.91
CA ILE A 14 13.32 -5.79 -6.29
C ILE A 14 11.79 -5.76 -6.24
N PHE A 15 11.20 -4.72 -5.63
CA PHE A 15 9.76 -4.61 -5.49
C PHE A 15 9.04 -4.36 -6.83
N GLY A 16 9.69 -3.71 -7.78
CA GLY A 16 9.22 -3.59 -9.16
C GLY A 16 9.16 -4.95 -9.86
N TRP A 17 10.13 -5.82 -9.63
CA TRP A 17 10.10 -7.21 -10.14
C TRP A 17 9.04 -8.05 -9.41
N LEU A 18 8.94 -7.95 -8.07
CA LEU A 18 7.89 -8.64 -7.31
C LEU A 18 6.48 -8.25 -7.77
N ARG A 19 6.30 -7.00 -8.24
CA ARG A 19 5.04 -6.53 -8.82
C ARG A 19 4.61 -7.34 -10.04
N TRP A 20 5.52 -7.95 -10.78
CA TRP A 20 5.18 -8.80 -11.92
C TRP A 20 4.58 -10.15 -11.52
N ILE A 21 4.76 -10.58 -10.27
CA ILE A 21 4.11 -11.78 -9.74
C ILE A 21 2.62 -11.51 -9.42
N SER A 22 2.21 -10.24 -9.35
CA SER A 22 0.83 -9.85 -9.11
C SER A 22 -0.08 -10.24 -10.27
N VAL A 23 -1.15 -10.98 -9.97
CA VAL A 23 -2.24 -11.31 -10.89
C VAL A 23 -2.90 -10.03 -11.41
N PHE A 24 -3.04 -9.00 -10.56
CA PHE A 24 -3.60 -7.71 -10.96
C PHE A 24 -2.79 -6.99 -12.05
N GLN A 25 -1.46 -7.16 -12.09
CA GLN A 25 -0.62 -6.61 -13.17
C GLN A 25 -1.00 -7.22 -14.53
N TYR A 26 -1.19 -8.55 -14.57
CA TYR A 26 -1.61 -9.27 -15.78
C TYR A 26 -3.02 -8.88 -16.20
N VAL A 27 -3.94 -8.76 -15.24
CA VAL A 27 -5.34 -8.37 -15.50
C VAL A 27 -5.43 -6.93 -16.03
N ARG A 28 -4.58 -6.02 -15.56
CA ARG A 28 -4.51 -4.63 -16.05
C ARG A 28 -3.86 -4.50 -17.44
N MET A 29 -3.14 -5.52 -17.89
CA MET A 29 -2.56 -5.57 -19.24
C MET A 29 -3.64 -5.79 -20.31
N ILE A 30 -4.81 -6.31 -19.92
CA ILE A 30 -5.97 -6.47 -20.81
C ILE A 30 -6.55 -5.07 -21.13
N PRO A 31 -6.65 -4.68 -22.41
CA PRO A 31 -7.04 -3.33 -22.82
C PRO A 31 -8.44 -2.93 -22.36
N LEU A 32 -9.35 -3.90 -22.18
CA LEU A 32 -10.73 -3.68 -21.71
C LEU A 32 -10.82 -3.12 -20.28
N PHE A 33 -9.81 -3.39 -19.45
CA PHE A 33 -9.79 -2.99 -18.04
C PHE A 33 -8.75 -1.89 -17.75
N LYS A 34 -8.08 -1.41 -18.81
CA LYS A 34 -7.02 -0.41 -18.71
C LYS A 34 -7.63 0.95 -18.36
N GLY A 35 -7.44 1.39 -17.13
CA GLY A 35 -7.85 2.73 -16.67
C GLY A 35 -9.29 2.85 -16.14
N SER A 36 -10.06 1.75 -16.13
CA SER A 36 -11.39 1.78 -15.51
C SER A 36 -11.28 1.73 -13.99
N TYR A 37 -11.64 2.83 -13.33
CA TYR A 37 -11.65 2.92 -11.88
C TYR A 37 -12.66 1.96 -11.22
N GLY A 38 -13.81 1.75 -11.87
CA GLY A 38 -14.84 0.81 -11.40
C GLY A 38 -14.37 -0.64 -11.45
N PHE A 39 -13.49 -0.98 -12.41
CA PHE A 39 -12.90 -2.31 -12.45
C PHE A 39 -12.04 -2.60 -11.22
N VAL A 40 -11.22 -1.64 -10.77
CA VAL A 40 -10.37 -1.81 -9.57
C VAL A 40 -11.23 -2.00 -8.32
N GLU A 41 -12.34 -1.27 -8.21
CA GLU A 41 -13.28 -1.42 -7.10
C GLU A 41 -13.95 -2.79 -7.11
N ALA A 42 -14.48 -3.21 -8.27
CA ALA A 42 -15.08 -4.53 -8.45
C ALA A 42 -14.07 -5.66 -8.18
N TRP A 43 -12.81 -5.47 -8.56
CA TRP A 43 -11.73 -6.43 -8.28
C TRP A 43 -11.48 -6.60 -6.78
N VAL A 44 -11.37 -5.49 -6.04
CA VAL A 44 -11.15 -5.53 -4.58
C VAL A 44 -12.36 -6.13 -3.87
N ILE A 45 -13.58 -5.72 -4.22
CA ILE A 45 -14.81 -6.26 -3.63
C ILE A 45 -14.98 -7.74 -3.98
N GLY A 46 -14.70 -8.14 -5.22
CA GLY A 46 -14.76 -9.52 -5.66
C GLY A 46 -13.79 -10.42 -4.89
N ASN A 47 -12.58 -9.93 -4.61
CA ASN A 47 -11.61 -10.65 -3.80
C ASN A 47 -12.01 -10.73 -2.32
N LEU A 48 -12.62 -9.67 -1.78
CA LEU A 48 -13.18 -9.71 -0.44
C LEU A 48 -14.26 -10.80 -0.34
N ILE A 49 -15.20 -10.84 -1.27
CA ILE A 49 -16.24 -11.89 -1.32
C ILE A 49 -15.59 -13.27 -1.47
N ALA A 50 -14.60 -13.41 -2.37
CA ALA A 50 -13.88 -14.66 -2.57
C ALA A 50 -13.19 -15.16 -1.30
N SER A 51 -12.57 -14.27 -0.51
CA SER A 51 -11.96 -14.64 0.77
C SER A 51 -13.02 -15.10 1.79
N MET A 52 -14.17 -14.41 1.89
CA MET A 52 -15.27 -14.82 2.75
C MET A 52 -15.84 -16.20 2.37
N THR A 53 -16.08 -16.42 1.08
CA THR A 53 -16.55 -17.72 0.57
C THR A 53 -15.50 -18.80 0.82
N SER A 54 -14.23 -18.52 0.57
CA SER A 54 -13.13 -19.47 0.81
C SER A 54 -13.00 -19.86 2.27
N TYR A 55 -13.15 -18.90 3.19
CA TYR A 55 -13.19 -19.16 4.62
C TYR A 55 -14.37 -20.06 5.00
N GLY A 56 -15.56 -19.77 4.47
CA GLY A 56 -16.73 -20.63 4.63
C GLY A 56 -16.48 -22.06 4.14
N LEU A 57 -15.91 -22.21 2.94
CA LEU A 57 -15.59 -23.53 2.36
C LEU A 57 -14.54 -24.28 3.18
N ALA A 58 -13.54 -23.59 3.73
CA ALA A 58 -12.51 -24.19 4.59
C ALA A 58 -13.12 -24.79 5.88
N LEU A 59 -14.17 -24.15 6.43
CA LEU A 59 -14.91 -24.67 7.59
C LEU A 59 -15.72 -25.94 7.23
N TYR A 60 -16.26 -26.01 6.01
CA TYR A 60 -17.02 -27.17 5.51
C TYR A 60 -16.18 -28.13 4.66
N ASN A 61 -14.95 -28.41 5.09
CA ASN A 61 -13.96 -29.24 4.40
C ASN A 61 -14.51 -30.61 3.90
N LYS A 62 -15.49 -31.19 4.58
CA LYS A 62 -16.08 -32.49 4.18
C LYS A 62 -16.87 -32.47 2.87
N SER A 63 -17.36 -31.31 2.43
CA SER A 63 -18.21 -31.18 1.24
C SER A 63 -17.45 -30.77 -0.01
N VAL A 64 -16.18 -30.38 0.12
CA VAL A 64 -15.37 -29.81 -0.97
C VAL A 64 -14.23 -30.77 -1.30
N PRO A 65 -13.96 -31.06 -2.59
CA PRO A 65 -12.81 -31.87 -2.98
C PRO A 65 -11.51 -31.28 -2.42
N SER A 66 -10.66 -32.12 -1.82
CA SER A 66 -9.41 -31.69 -1.19
C SER A 66 -8.53 -30.87 -2.14
N LEU A 67 -8.46 -31.28 -3.41
CA LEU A 67 -7.74 -30.59 -4.48
C LEU A 67 -8.23 -29.15 -4.71
N ALA A 68 -9.54 -28.89 -4.62
CA ALA A 68 -10.10 -27.54 -4.76
C ALA A 68 -9.67 -26.63 -3.59
N ILE A 69 -9.61 -27.17 -2.38
CA ILE A 69 -9.14 -26.42 -1.20
C ILE A 69 -7.66 -26.02 -1.36
N TYR A 70 -6.81 -26.91 -1.89
CA TYR A 70 -5.41 -26.56 -2.20
C TYR A 70 -5.30 -25.38 -3.18
N PHE A 71 -6.10 -25.38 -4.26
CA PHE A 71 -6.11 -24.27 -5.22
C PHE A 71 -6.62 -22.96 -4.60
N ILE A 72 -7.68 -23.03 -3.78
CA ILE A 72 -8.21 -21.88 -3.07
C ILE A 72 -7.17 -21.29 -2.12
N MET A 73 -6.47 -22.14 -1.36
CA MET A 73 -5.43 -21.69 -0.44
C MET A 73 -4.21 -21.12 -1.16
N ALA A 74 -3.78 -21.75 -2.26
CA ALA A 74 -2.70 -21.22 -3.09
C ALA A 74 -3.06 -19.83 -3.65
N TYR A 75 -4.30 -19.65 -4.12
CA TYR A 75 -4.81 -18.35 -4.53
C TYR A 75 -4.78 -17.33 -3.38
N GLY A 76 -5.22 -17.74 -2.19
CA GLY A 76 -5.17 -16.89 -1.00
C GLY A 76 -3.77 -16.40 -0.63
N PHE A 77 -2.77 -17.28 -0.67
CA PHE A 77 -1.38 -16.88 -0.43
C PHE A 77 -0.86 -15.89 -1.48
N ILE A 78 -1.18 -16.13 -2.76
CA ILE A 78 -0.84 -15.19 -3.85
C ILE A 78 -1.51 -13.84 -3.62
N ARG A 79 -2.77 -13.83 -3.16
CA ARG A 79 -3.52 -12.59 -2.86
C ARG A 79 -2.91 -11.81 -1.70
N VAL A 80 -2.59 -12.47 -0.58
CA VAL A 80 -1.94 -11.82 0.56
C VAL A 80 -0.59 -11.22 0.15
N PHE A 81 0.20 -11.98 -0.63
CA PHE A 81 1.46 -11.49 -1.18
C PHE A 81 1.26 -10.28 -2.11
N GLU A 82 0.32 -10.37 -3.05
CA GLU A 82 0.01 -9.28 -3.98
C GLU A 82 -0.40 -8.00 -3.24
N VAL A 83 -1.34 -8.10 -2.30
CA VAL A 83 -1.81 -6.95 -1.53
C VAL A 83 -0.64 -6.31 -0.80
N THR A 84 0.22 -7.11 -0.14
CA THR A 84 1.39 -6.62 0.57
C THR A 84 2.36 -5.90 -0.36
N VAL A 85 2.76 -6.54 -1.47
CA VAL A 85 3.69 -5.97 -2.46
C VAL A 85 3.13 -4.70 -3.10
N TYR A 86 1.82 -4.67 -3.40
CA TYR A 86 1.17 -3.49 -3.95
C TYR A 86 1.20 -2.34 -2.95
N GLN A 87 0.91 -2.58 -1.67
CA GLN A 87 1.00 -1.53 -0.66
C GLN A 87 2.43 -1.01 -0.52
N VAL A 88 3.45 -1.87 -0.48
CA VAL A 88 4.85 -1.42 -0.44
C VAL A 88 5.17 -0.54 -1.66
N ASN A 89 4.82 -1.00 -2.86
CA ASN A 89 5.15 -0.30 -4.11
C ASN A 89 4.46 1.06 -4.22
N VAL A 90 3.15 1.09 -4.01
CA VAL A 90 2.33 2.31 -4.16
C VAL A 90 2.72 3.39 -3.15
N LEU A 91 3.31 3.02 -2.02
CA LEU A 91 3.69 3.95 -0.98
C LEU A 91 5.14 4.38 -1.01
N LEU A 92 6.07 3.43 -1.13
CA LEU A 92 7.49 3.73 -1.02
C LEU A 92 8.13 4.09 -2.36
N PHE A 93 7.62 3.56 -3.46
CA PHE A 93 8.31 3.62 -4.75
C PHE A 93 7.56 4.42 -5.81
N ASP A 94 6.24 4.28 -5.93
CA ASP A 94 5.45 4.98 -6.94
C ASP A 94 5.52 6.53 -6.81
N PRO A 95 5.47 7.14 -5.59
CA PRO A 95 5.63 8.58 -5.43
C PRO A 95 7.05 9.07 -5.75
N TYR A 96 8.04 8.20 -5.61
CA TYR A 96 9.45 8.52 -5.83
C TYR A 96 9.84 8.39 -7.32
N GLN A 97 9.17 7.51 -8.06
CA GLN A 97 9.48 7.24 -9.48
C GLN A 97 8.77 8.18 -10.47
N THR A 98 7.70 8.87 -10.05
CA THR A 98 6.88 9.68 -10.95
C THR A 98 6.77 11.11 -10.43
N GLU A 99 7.36 12.08 -11.15
CA GLU A 99 7.35 13.51 -10.76
C GLU A 99 5.94 14.10 -10.64
N ASN A 100 4.94 13.50 -11.31
CA ASN A 100 3.53 13.90 -11.27
C ASN A 100 2.64 12.77 -10.70
N TYR A 101 2.99 12.22 -9.54
CA TYR A 101 2.17 11.20 -8.88
C TYR A 101 0.87 11.81 -8.33
N ALA A 102 -0.25 11.59 -9.04
CA ALA A 102 -1.58 12.06 -8.63
C ALA A 102 -2.53 10.89 -8.35
N VAL A 103 -3.14 10.89 -7.16
CA VAL A 103 -4.20 9.94 -6.79
C VAL A 103 -5.56 10.58 -7.04
N LYS A 104 -6.46 9.89 -7.75
CA LYS A 104 -7.81 10.42 -8.10
C LYS A 104 -8.60 10.92 -6.89
N SER A 105 -8.59 10.17 -5.79
CA SER A 105 -9.26 10.54 -4.55
C SER A 105 -8.66 9.75 -3.39
N TYR A 106 -8.27 10.48 -2.35
CA TYR A 106 -7.73 9.89 -1.14
C TYR A 106 -8.77 9.11 -0.33
N ARG A 107 -10.03 9.55 -0.32
CA ARG A 107 -11.14 8.81 0.32
C ARG A 107 -11.28 7.41 -0.26
N ARG A 108 -11.21 7.29 -1.58
CA ARG A 108 -11.28 6.01 -2.30
C ARG A 108 -10.08 5.12 -1.98
N LEU A 109 -8.87 5.69 -1.93
CA LEU A 109 -7.67 4.95 -1.58
C LEU A 109 -7.79 4.31 -0.19
N VAL A 110 -8.26 5.08 0.80
CA VAL A 110 -8.47 4.60 2.17
C VAL A 110 -9.51 3.49 2.22
N ILE A 111 -10.64 3.63 1.53
CA ILE A 111 -11.69 2.61 1.52
C ILE A 111 -11.18 1.30 0.90
N LEU A 112 -10.47 1.38 -0.23
CA LEU A 112 -9.88 0.21 -0.89
C LEU A 112 -8.81 -0.46 -0.01
N LEU A 113 -8.03 0.33 0.70
CA LEU A 113 -7.04 -0.15 1.66
C LEU A 113 -7.69 -0.92 2.82
N LEU A 114 -8.81 -0.41 3.35
CA LEU A 114 -9.56 -1.09 4.40
C LEU A 114 -10.14 -2.42 3.93
N HIS A 115 -10.68 -2.49 2.70
CA HIS A 115 -11.18 -3.76 2.14
C HIS A 115 -10.06 -4.79 1.98
N ASN A 116 -8.90 -4.37 1.46
CA ASN A 116 -7.71 -5.21 1.37
C ASN A 116 -7.22 -5.68 2.76
N TYR A 117 -7.31 -4.83 3.78
CA TYR A 117 -6.95 -5.18 5.15
C TYR A 117 -7.85 -6.31 5.70
N VAL A 118 -9.16 -6.18 5.50
CA VAL A 118 -10.14 -7.21 5.90
C VAL A 118 -9.97 -8.50 5.07
N GLU A 119 -9.72 -8.39 3.77
CA GLU A 119 -9.45 -9.54 2.88
C GLU A 119 -8.28 -10.39 3.42
N VAL A 120 -7.17 -9.74 3.81
CA VAL A 120 -5.98 -10.42 4.35
C VAL A 120 -6.30 -11.13 5.67
N ILE A 121 -7.06 -10.51 6.58
CA ILE A 121 -7.48 -11.14 7.85
C ILE A 121 -8.26 -12.43 7.58
N ILE A 122 -9.17 -12.40 6.61
CA ILE A 122 -10.00 -13.56 6.26
C ILE A 122 -9.17 -14.67 5.61
N TRP A 123 -8.23 -14.33 4.73
CA TRP A 123 -7.31 -15.31 4.15
C TRP A 123 -6.48 -16.05 5.19
N PHE A 124 -5.98 -15.33 6.20
CA PHE A 124 -5.27 -15.96 7.31
C PHE A 124 -6.18 -16.82 8.19
N ALA A 125 -7.42 -16.39 8.45
CA ALA A 125 -8.40 -17.21 9.16
C ALA A 125 -8.68 -18.53 8.40
N ALA A 126 -8.80 -18.46 7.07
CA ALA A 126 -8.94 -19.65 6.21
C ALA A 126 -7.69 -20.54 6.27
N ALA A 127 -6.49 -19.96 6.28
CA ALA A 127 -5.25 -20.70 6.42
C ALA A 127 -5.16 -21.45 7.76
N TYR A 128 -5.61 -20.86 8.86
CA TYR A 128 -5.62 -21.53 10.17
C TYR A 128 -6.52 -22.76 10.16
N VAL A 129 -7.75 -22.62 9.65
CA VAL A 129 -8.70 -23.74 9.53
C VAL A 129 -8.13 -24.83 8.63
N TRP A 130 -7.56 -24.44 7.48
CA TRP A 130 -6.96 -25.39 6.55
C TRP A 130 -5.79 -26.15 7.16
N LEU A 131 -4.88 -25.48 7.88
CA LEU A 131 -3.75 -26.13 8.56
C LEU A 131 -4.23 -27.04 9.69
N ALA A 132 -5.23 -26.63 10.46
CA ALA A 132 -5.85 -27.47 11.48
C ALA A 132 -6.44 -28.75 10.88
N ASN A 133 -7.11 -28.65 9.74
CA ASN A 133 -7.65 -29.79 9.00
C ASN A 133 -6.57 -30.77 8.50
N LEU A 134 -5.33 -30.30 8.31
CA LEU A 134 -4.17 -31.13 7.99
C LEU A 134 -3.47 -31.72 9.23
N GLY A 135 -4.06 -31.55 10.42
CA GLY A 135 -3.46 -31.96 11.70
C GLY A 135 -2.32 -31.05 12.17
N LYS A 136 -2.18 -29.86 11.57
CA LYS A 136 -1.12 -28.89 11.83
C LYS A 136 -1.70 -27.64 12.49
N ALA A 137 -2.41 -27.82 13.60
CA ALA A 137 -3.01 -26.71 14.34
C ALA A 137 -1.92 -25.71 14.76
N VAL A 138 -2.10 -24.46 14.34
CA VAL A 138 -1.18 -23.33 14.65
C VAL A 138 -1.76 -22.38 15.69
N ILE A 139 -3.07 -22.44 15.92
CA ILE A 139 -3.78 -21.63 16.91
C ILE A 139 -4.30 -22.52 18.05
N PRO A 140 -4.61 -21.96 19.24
CA PRO A 140 -5.19 -22.72 20.33
C PRO A 140 -6.55 -23.34 19.97
N LEU A 141 -6.88 -24.49 20.57
CA LEU A 141 -8.12 -25.20 20.29
C LEU A 141 -9.35 -24.36 20.65
N GLU A 142 -9.26 -23.53 21.69
CA GLU A 142 -10.32 -22.63 22.14
C GLU A 142 -10.73 -21.66 21.03
N ALA A 143 -9.75 -21.14 20.28
CA ALA A 143 -9.98 -20.26 19.14
C ALA A 143 -10.58 -20.99 17.92
N MET A 144 -10.44 -22.31 17.84
CA MET A 144 -11.01 -23.14 16.77
C MET A 144 -12.42 -23.66 17.07
N THR A 145 -12.91 -23.53 18.30
CA THR A 145 -14.24 -24.02 18.69
C THR A 145 -15.38 -23.38 17.90
N THR A 146 -15.21 -22.12 17.49
CA THR A 146 -16.22 -21.37 16.74
C THR A 146 -15.61 -20.70 15.51
N PRO A 147 -16.35 -20.61 14.38
CA PRO A 147 -15.92 -19.86 13.21
C PRO A 147 -15.60 -18.39 13.53
N PHE A 148 -16.33 -17.81 14.47
CA PHE A 148 -16.05 -16.45 14.92
C PHE A 148 -14.76 -16.37 15.74
N GLY A 149 -14.46 -17.37 16.57
CA GLY A 149 -13.21 -17.46 17.33
C GLY A 149 -11.97 -17.46 16.44
N THR A 150 -11.99 -18.21 15.33
CA THR A 150 -10.83 -18.29 14.42
C THR A 150 -10.64 -16.99 13.63
N PHE A 151 -11.75 -16.37 13.22
CA PHE A 151 -11.73 -15.03 12.62
C PHE A 151 -11.17 -13.99 13.60
N MET A 152 -11.67 -13.98 14.84
CA MET A 152 -11.21 -13.05 15.88
C MET A 152 -9.73 -13.25 16.21
N TYR A 153 -9.24 -14.49 16.22
CA TYR A 153 -7.82 -14.76 16.43
C TYR A 153 -6.95 -14.17 15.31
N SER A 154 -7.37 -14.35 14.05
CA SER A 154 -6.69 -13.73 12.90
C SER A 154 -6.73 -12.20 12.98
N PHE A 155 -7.89 -11.63 13.32
CA PHE A 155 -8.06 -10.19 13.50
C PHE A 155 -7.11 -9.64 14.57
N LEU A 156 -7.12 -10.23 15.76
CA LEU A 156 -6.27 -9.84 16.89
C LEU A 156 -4.78 -9.94 16.57
N THR A 157 -4.38 -11.01 15.89
CA THR A 157 -3.00 -11.20 15.41
C THR A 157 -2.61 -10.12 14.41
N MET A 158 -3.52 -9.73 13.51
CA MET A 158 -3.27 -8.70 12.48
C MET A 158 -3.11 -7.30 13.09
N VAL A 159 -3.97 -6.93 14.05
CA VAL A 159 -3.92 -5.61 14.71
C VAL A 159 -2.82 -5.50 15.79
N GLY A 160 -2.09 -6.59 16.05
CA GLY A 160 -1.01 -6.61 17.04
C GLY A 160 -1.48 -6.69 18.49
N PHE A 161 -2.79 -6.84 18.74
CA PHE A 161 -3.27 -7.29 20.03
C PHE A 161 -3.00 -8.78 20.12
N GLY A 162 -1.77 -9.14 20.48
CA GLY A 162 -1.43 -10.52 20.81
C GLY A 162 -2.47 -11.03 21.79
N SER A 163 -3.26 -12.03 21.38
CA SER A 163 -4.03 -12.76 22.37
C SER A 163 -3.02 -13.29 23.39
N ASN A 164 -3.35 -13.29 24.68
CA ASN A 164 -2.50 -13.77 25.78
C ASN A 164 -2.27 -15.31 25.69
N SER A 165 -2.02 -15.82 24.49
CA SER A 165 -2.13 -17.21 24.04
C SER A 165 -0.78 -17.82 23.67
N ILE A 166 0.32 -17.05 23.73
CA ILE A 166 1.67 -17.64 23.80
C ILE A 166 1.79 -18.25 25.19
N ASN A 167 1.09 -19.35 25.38
CA ASN A 167 1.19 -20.16 26.56
C ASN A 167 2.54 -20.89 26.52
N THR A 168 3.09 -21.23 27.68
CA THR A 168 4.38 -21.94 27.75
C THR A 168 4.36 -23.27 26.99
N ASP A 169 3.17 -23.87 26.84
CA ASP A 169 2.96 -25.09 26.05
C ASP A 169 3.00 -24.86 24.54
N MET A 170 2.63 -23.67 24.06
CA MET A 170 2.75 -23.32 22.64
C MET A 170 4.22 -23.12 22.26
N LEU A 171 5.00 -22.45 23.13
CA LEU A 171 6.44 -22.26 22.93
C LEU A 171 7.20 -23.60 22.90
N LYS A 172 6.81 -24.57 23.73
CA LYS A 172 7.40 -25.92 23.75
C LYS A 172 7.09 -26.73 22.49
N ASN A 173 5.96 -26.47 21.84
CA ASN A 173 5.49 -27.20 20.66
C ASN A 173 5.54 -26.36 19.37
N ILE A 174 6.42 -25.36 19.33
CA ILE A 174 6.63 -24.58 18.10
C ILE A 174 7.10 -25.51 16.98
N THR A 175 6.30 -25.54 15.93
CA THR A 175 6.60 -26.21 14.66
C THR A 175 6.76 -25.17 13.56
N ILE A 176 7.33 -25.59 12.42
CA ILE A 176 7.49 -24.73 11.24
C ILE A 176 6.17 -24.06 10.78
N TRP A 177 5.02 -24.68 11.03
CA TRP A 177 3.70 -24.15 10.65
C TRP A 177 3.33 -22.86 11.39
N HIS A 178 3.87 -22.66 12.60
CA HIS A 178 3.67 -21.42 13.38
C HIS A 178 4.32 -20.19 12.74
N SER A 179 5.19 -20.38 11.74
CA SER A 179 5.70 -19.27 10.91
C SER A 179 4.59 -18.46 10.24
N VAL A 180 3.43 -19.06 9.98
CA VAL A 180 2.26 -18.35 9.43
C VAL A 180 1.80 -17.22 10.36
N LEU A 181 1.83 -17.44 11.69
CA LEU A 181 1.50 -16.40 12.67
C LEU A 181 2.50 -15.25 12.64
N VAL A 182 3.80 -15.58 12.51
CA VAL A 182 4.87 -14.59 12.43
C VAL A 182 4.75 -13.77 11.15
N VAL A 183 4.55 -14.42 10.01
CA VAL A 183 4.34 -13.77 8.72
C VAL A 183 3.12 -12.85 8.77
N GLN A 184 2.01 -13.32 9.35
CA GLN A 184 0.83 -12.49 9.54
C GLN A 184 1.08 -11.28 10.42
N ALA A 185 1.77 -11.44 11.55
CA ALA A 185 2.09 -10.33 12.44
C ALA A 185 2.96 -9.28 11.74
N ILE A 186 3.94 -9.70 10.93
CA ILE A 186 4.77 -8.78 10.13
C ILE A 186 3.93 -8.03 9.10
N ILE A 187 3.07 -8.74 8.37
CA ILE A 187 2.17 -8.12 7.38
C ILE A 187 1.17 -7.19 8.06
N GLY A 188 0.59 -7.58 9.19
CA GLY A 188 -0.35 -6.80 9.97
C GLY A 188 0.25 -5.50 10.49
N LEU A 189 1.45 -5.58 11.07
CA LEU A 189 2.23 -4.42 11.49
C LEU A 189 2.47 -3.47 10.31
N PHE A 190 2.96 -4.01 9.19
CA PHE A 190 3.28 -3.22 8.01
C PHE A 190 2.04 -2.53 7.42
N MET A 191 0.95 -3.28 7.24
CA MET A 191 -0.32 -2.76 6.74
C MET A 191 -0.91 -1.68 7.66
N THR A 192 -0.82 -1.88 8.98
CA THR A 192 -1.34 -0.91 9.96
C THR A 192 -0.55 0.40 9.92
N LEU A 193 0.78 0.33 9.87
CA LEU A 193 1.64 1.51 9.73
C LEU A 193 1.33 2.28 8.45
N ILE A 194 1.10 1.56 7.35
CA ILE A 194 0.73 2.13 6.06
C ILE A 194 -0.62 2.85 6.11
N CYS A 195 -1.64 2.18 6.66
CA CYS A 195 -2.96 2.76 6.81
C CYS A 195 -2.87 4.06 7.60
N LEU A 196 -2.18 4.03 8.75
CA LEU A 196 -2.02 5.18 9.62
C LEU A 196 -1.25 6.32 8.95
N ALA A 197 -0.13 6.01 8.28
CA ALA A 197 0.64 7.01 7.54
C ALA A 197 -0.20 7.71 6.46
N ARG A 198 -1.02 6.95 5.72
CA ARG A 198 -1.96 7.53 4.75
C ARG A 198 -3.01 8.38 5.45
N PHE A 199 -3.64 7.91 6.52
CA PHE A 199 -4.62 8.72 7.26
C PHE A 199 -4.02 10.05 7.76
N VAL A 200 -2.82 10.01 8.35
CA VAL A 200 -2.12 11.22 8.82
C VAL A 200 -1.81 12.18 7.68
N SER A 201 -1.35 11.67 6.52
CA SER A 201 -1.07 12.52 5.34
C SER A 201 -2.31 13.20 4.74
N LEU A 202 -3.52 12.79 5.17
CA LEU A 202 -4.79 13.32 4.70
C LEU A 202 -5.47 14.24 5.69
N LEU A 203 -4.98 14.31 6.92
CA LEU A 203 -5.45 15.31 7.86
C LEU A 203 -4.96 16.66 7.35
N PRO A 204 -5.87 17.62 7.07
CA PRO A 204 -5.44 18.98 6.79
C PRO A 204 -4.63 19.47 7.99
N ALA A 205 -3.51 20.13 7.73
CA ALA A 205 -2.77 20.80 8.78
C ALA A 205 -3.75 21.76 9.49
N PRO A 206 -4.01 21.61 10.79
CA PRO A 206 -4.95 22.48 11.48
C PRO A 206 -4.37 23.89 11.53
N ASP A 207 -5.15 24.87 11.09
CA ASP A 207 -4.77 26.28 11.24
C ASP A 207 -4.59 26.60 12.72
N THR A 208 -3.50 27.29 13.05
CA THR A 208 -3.25 27.72 14.42
C THR A 208 -4.27 28.80 14.80
N MET A 209 -4.96 28.66 15.92
CA MET A 209 -5.83 29.72 16.46
C MET A 209 -5.04 30.74 17.30
N ASN A 210 -3.74 30.49 17.52
CA ASN A 210 -2.89 31.33 18.33
C ASN A 210 -2.41 32.55 17.51
N PRO A 211 -2.73 33.80 17.92
CA PRO A 211 -2.35 35.00 17.17
C PRO A 211 -0.84 35.19 16.98
N GLN A 212 -0.02 34.57 17.84
CA GLN A 212 1.44 34.63 17.73
C GLN A 212 1.97 33.71 16.63
N GLU A 213 1.40 32.52 16.50
CA GLU A 213 1.77 31.52 15.50
C GLU A 213 1.28 31.95 14.10
N GLN A 214 0.08 32.51 14.00
CA GLN A 214 -0.42 33.10 12.75
C GLN A 214 0.47 34.23 12.23
N LYS A 215 1.03 35.06 13.13
CA LYS A 215 1.98 36.12 12.76
C LYS A 215 3.33 35.56 12.31
N ALA A 216 3.76 34.45 12.89
CA ALA A 216 4.99 33.76 12.47
C ALA A 216 4.82 33.16 11.07
N GLU A 217 3.71 32.45 10.84
CA GLU A 217 3.37 31.83 9.55
C GLU A 217 3.18 32.87 8.44
N ALA A 218 2.48 33.98 8.74
CA ALA A 218 2.33 35.10 7.80
C ALA A 218 3.68 35.76 7.46
N LYS A 219 4.63 35.78 8.40
CA LYS A 219 5.97 36.33 8.19
C LYS A 219 6.83 35.39 7.33
N GLU A 220 6.74 34.07 7.55
CA GLU A 220 7.39 33.07 6.70
C GLU A 220 6.86 33.11 5.26
N LEU A 221 5.54 33.15 5.07
CA LEU A 221 4.92 33.30 3.75
C LEU A 221 5.34 34.61 3.05
N GLN A 222 5.46 35.71 3.78
CA GLN A 222 5.97 36.97 3.23
C GLN A 222 7.44 36.88 2.81
N GLN A 223 8.27 36.14 3.55
CA GLN A 223 9.66 35.89 3.18
C GLN A 223 9.77 35.01 1.93
N GLU A 224 8.97 33.95 1.83
CA GLU A 224 8.93 33.11 0.62
C GLU A 224 8.44 33.91 -0.60
N LEU A 225 7.40 34.72 -0.45
CA LEU A 225 6.92 35.60 -1.52
C LEU A 225 7.98 36.63 -1.95
N ALA A 226 8.74 37.18 -1.00
CA ALA A 226 9.83 38.10 -1.31
C ALA A 226 10.93 37.40 -2.11
N LEU A 227 11.34 36.20 -1.71
CA LEU A 227 12.33 35.39 -2.41
C LEU A 227 11.87 35.04 -3.85
N VAL A 228 10.61 34.61 -4.01
CA VAL A 228 10.06 34.28 -5.33
C VAL A 228 10.01 35.51 -6.23
N ASN A 229 9.66 36.67 -5.68
CA ASN A 229 9.64 37.93 -6.44
C ASN A 229 11.05 38.37 -6.88
N GLU A 230 12.06 38.15 -6.04
CA GLU A 230 13.46 38.40 -6.39
C GLU A 230 13.94 37.48 -7.52
N GLN A 231 13.66 36.17 -7.41
CA GLN A 231 13.96 35.22 -8.48
C GLN A 231 13.24 35.56 -9.80
N LEU A 232 11.98 36.01 -9.72
CA LEU A 232 11.24 36.48 -10.90
C LEU A 232 11.85 37.73 -11.52
N ALA A 233 12.45 38.62 -10.73
CA ALA A 233 13.14 39.80 -11.23
C ALA A 233 14.42 39.42 -11.99
N GLU A 234 15.24 38.51 -11.44
CA GLU A 234 16.44 37.98 -12.11
C GLU A 234 16.08 37.32 -13.45
N VAL A 235 15.04 36.47 -13.46
CA VAL A 235 14.59 35.81 -14.69
C VAL A 235 14.12 36.82 -15.74
N ARG A 236 13.42 37.89 -15.33
CA ARG A 236 13.00 38.97 -16.25
C ARG A 236 14.20 39.70 -16.87
N GLU A 237 15.25 39.93 -16.08
CA GLU A 237 16.47 40.59 -16.56
C GLU A 237 17.20 39.71 -17.59
N ILE A 238 17.35 38.42 -17.31
CA ILE A 238 17.92 37.44 -18.26
C ILE A 238 17.12 37.39 -19.57
N ILE A 239 15.79 37.39 -19.50
CA ILE A 239 14.92 37.42 -20.69
C ILE A 239 15.17 38.70 -21.51
N CYS A 240 15.36 39.84 -20.84
CA CYS A 240 15.63 41.11 -21.52
C CYS A 240 16.99 41.07 -22.25
N GLU A 241 18.04 40.56 -21.60
CA GLU A 241 19.36 40.40 -22.23
C GLU A 241 19.33 39.46 -23.44
N ILE A 242 18.61 38.34 -23.34
CA ILE A 242 18.46 37.38 -24.45
C ILE A 242 17.74 38.06 -25.62
N LYS A 243 16.67 38.80 -25.34
CA LYS A 243 15.89 39.50 -26.37
C LYS A 243 16.72 40.58 -27.08
N GLU A 244 17.56 41.31 -26.34
CA GLU A 244 18.50 42.25 -26.93
C GLU A 244 19.57 41.56 -27.80
N LYS A 245 20.11 40.43 -27.35
CA LYS A 245 21.09 39.64 -28.13
C LYS A 245 20.47 39.14 -29.44
N GLN A 246 19.25 38.61 -29.39
CA GLN A 246 18.52 38.18 -30.59
C GLN A 246 18.29 39.33 -31.57
N GLN A 247 17.86 40.50 -31.08
CA GLN A 247 17.69 41.67 -31.96
C GLN A 247 19.00 42.14 -32.60
N ARG A 248 20.13 42.04 -31.88
CA ARG A 248 21.45 42.37 -32.46
C ARG A 248 21.91 41.34 -33.50
N GLU A 249 21.60 40.06 -33.30
CA GLU A 249 21.88 39.01 -34.28
C GLU A 249 21.05 39.20 -35.56
N GLU A 250 19.74 39.46 -35.43
CA GLU A 250 18.85 39.75 -36.57
C GLU A 250 19.28 41.00 -37.36
N GLN A 251 19.71 42.06 -36.67
CA GLN A 251 20.23 43.27 -37.31
C GLN A 251 21.64 43.08 -37.91
N GLY A 252 22.46 42.22 -37.32
CA GLY A 252 23.79 41.87 -37.82
C GLY A 252 23.77 41.02 -39.10
N GLU A 253 22.76 40.16 -39.25
CA GLU A 253 22.53 39.40 -40.49
C GLU A 253 22.01 40.29 -41.64
N LEU A 254 21.20 41.31 -41.34
CA LEU A 254 20.68 42.28 -42.32
C LEU A 254 21.75 43.18 -42.96
N ILE A 255 22.94 43.29 -42.36
CA ILE A 255 24.06 44.11 -42.87
C ILE A 255 25.03 43.27 -43.75
N ARG A 256 24.88 41.93 -43.77
CA ARG A 256 25.76 41.01 -44.52
C ARG A 256 25.17 40.51 -45.86
N ILE A 257 24.06 41.08 -46.32
CA ILE A 257 23.42 40.79 -47.62
C ILE A 257 23.56 42.02 -48.52
#